data_AF-A0AAV4ABZ5-F1
#
_entry.id   AF-A0AAV4ABZ5-F1
#
_cell.length_a   1.000
_cell.length_b   1.000
_cell.length_c   1.000
_cell.angle_alpha   90.00
_cell.angle_beta   90.00
_cell.angle_gamma   90.00
#
_symmetry.space_group_name_H-M   'P 1'
#
loop_
_entity.id
_entity.type
_entity.pdbx_description
1 polymer ?
#
loop_
_entity_poly.entity_id
_entity_poly.type
_entity_poly.pdbx_seq_one_letter_code
_entity_poly.pdbx_strand_id
1 'polypeptide(L)'
;MVQKEFKPKKSRSLLIRKGKVDEATTFTVAEQQIPTISQEPVKSLGRCQVTQMLVESDDPEVKTVQPSLKTGRKWKVTEAVDEAN
;
A
#
# COMPACT_ATOMS: atom_id res chain seq x y z
N MET A 1 9.73 25.66 19.32
CA MET A 1 8.85 24.60 18.77
C MET A 1 8.83 24.74 17.26
N VAL A 2 9.26 23.73 16.50
CA VAL A 2 9.14 23.74 15.03
C VAL A 2 7.82 23.06 14.68
N GLN A 3 6.85 23.83 14.19
CA GLN A 3 5.62 23.28 13.60
C GLN A 3 6.02 22.56 12.31
N LYS A 4 5.93 21.23 12.28
CA LYS A 4 6.15 20.48 11.04
C LYS A 4 4.96 20.74 10.12
N GLU A 5 5.21 21.45 9.03
CA GLU A 5 4.23 21.59 7.95
C GLU A 5 3.90 20.22 7.35
N PHE A 6 2.62 19.95 7.18
CA PHE A 6 2.15 18.78 6.44
C PHE A 6 2.69 18.84 5.00
N LYS A 7 3.23 17.72 4.51
CA LYS A 7 3.80 17.62 3.16
C LYS A 7 2.94 16.67 2.33
N PRO A 8 2.03 17.18 1.47
CA PRO A 8 1.09 16.35 0.71
C PRO A 8 1.75 15.22 -0.10
N LYS A 9 2.89 15.51 -0.74
CA LYS A 9 3.74 14.53 -1.45
C LYS A 9 4.26 13.36 -0.60
N LYS A 10 4.25 13.48 0.73
CA LYS A 10 4.70 12.41 1.64
C LYS A 10 3.54 11.53 2.12
N SER A 11 2.30 11.89 1.84
CA SER A 11 1.09 11.18 2.23
C SER A 11 0.46 10.49 1.01
N ARG A 12 -0.34 9.43 1.24
CA ARG A 12 -1.14 8.78 0.19
C ARG A 12 -2.60 8.73 0.59
N SER A 13 -3.50 8.99 -0.35
CA SER A 13 -4.95 8.92 -0.12
C SER A 13 -5.56 7.62 -0.64
N LEU A 14 -6.58 7.12 0.06
CA LEU A 14 -7.42 5.99 -0.34
C LEU A 14 -8.87 6.33 0.00
N LEU A 15 -9.77 6.26 -0.99
CA LEU A 15 -11.20 6.41 -0.78
C LEU A 15 -11.88 5.09 -1.14
N ILE A 16 -12.78 4.64 -0.27
CA ILE A 16 -13.59 3.44 -0.49
C ILE A 16 -15.05 3.85 -0.51
N ARG A 17 -15.75 3.54 -1.61
CA ARG A 17 -17.20 3.75 -1.77
C ARG A 17 -17.85 2.45 -2.19
N LYS A 18 -18.89 2.02 -1.47
CA LYS A 18 -19.61 0.75 -1.72
C LYS A 18 -18.66 -0.46 -1.81
N GLY A 19 -17.65 -0.51 -0.94
CA GLY A 19 -16.66 -1.59 -0.90
C GLY A 19 -15.65 -1.61 -2.05
N LYS A 20 -15.68 -0.63 -2.98
CA LYS A 20 -14.72 -0.49 -4.06
C LYS A 20 -13.84 0.74 -3.84
N VAL A 21 -12.59 0.65 -4.28
CA VAL A 21 -11.68 1.80 -4.28
C VAL A 21 -12.16 2.80 -5.33
N ASP A 22 -12.36 4.05 -4.91
CA ASP A 22 -12.72 5.17 -5.78
C ASP A 22 -11.44 5.90 -6.19
N GLU A 23 -10.99 5.65 -7.43
CA GLU A 23 -9.76 6.25 -7.98
C GLU A 23 -10.00 7.63 -8.62
N ALA A 24 -11.26 8.02 -8.83
CA ALA A 24 -11.61 9.28 -9.49
C ALA A 24 -11.52 10.48 -8.55
N THR A 25 -11.77 10.27 -7.25
CA THR A 25 -11.75 11.35 -6.26
C THR A 25 -10.32 11.60 -5.76
N THR A 26 -9.84 12.85 -5.89
CA THR A 26 -8.52 13.27 -5.42
C THR A 26 -8.62 14.13 -4.16
N PHE A 27 -7.60 14.07 -3.31
CA PHE A 27 -7.51 14.86 -2.09
C PHE A 27 -6.46 15.95 -2.28
N THR A 28 -6.78 17.18 -1.87
CA THR A 28 -5.87 18.33 -1.97
C THR A 28 -5.70 19.00 -0.60
N VAL A 29 -4.48 19.41 -0.28
CA VAL A 29 -4.16 20.18 0.93
C VAL A 29 -3.17 21.26 0.53
N ALA A 30 -3.44 22.52 0.94
CA ALA A 30 -2.62 23.67 0.58
C ALA A 30 -2.34 23.75 -0.94
N GLU A 31 -3.41 23.61 -1.75
CA GLU A 31 -3.39 23.62 -3.22
C GLU A 31 -2.55 22.50 -3.87
N GLN A 32 -2.02 21.57 -3.08
CA GLN A 32 -1.22 20.47 -3.56
C GLN A 32 -1.98 19.14 -3.44
N GLN A 33 -2.02 18.40 -4.54
CA GLN A 33 -2.64 17.08 -4.57
C GLN A 33 -1.84 16.07 -3.74
N ILE A 34 -2.56 15.28 -2.94
CA ILE A 34 -2.05 14.08 -2.29
C ILE A 34 -2.15 12.94 -3.31
N PRO A 35 -1.04 12.26 -3.65
CA PRO A 35 -1.09 11.13 -4.58
C PRO A 35 -1.92 9.98 -4.01
N THR A 36 -2.60 9.23 -4.86
CA THR A 36 -3.36 8.05 -4.41
C THR A 36 -2.42 6.89 -4.09
N ILE A 37 -2.88 5.92 -3.30
CA ILE A 37 -2.12 4.68 -3.04
C ILE A 37 -1.84 3.93 -4.36
N SER A 38 -2.78 3.92 -5.31
CA SER A 38 -2.61 3.28 -6.62
C SER A 38 -1.51 3.98 -7.45
N GLN A 39 -1.43 5.32 -7.40
CA GLN A 39 -0.44 6.11 -8.14
C GLN A 39 0.97 6.03 -7.54
N GLU A 40 1.08 6.19 -6.21
CA GLU A 40 2.35 6.13 -5.50
C GLU A 40 2.26 5.23 -4.25
N PRO A 41 2.42 3.91 -4.39
CA PRO A 41 2.29 2.97 -3.29
C PRO A 41 3.22 3.29 -2.11
N VAL A 42 2.73 3.05 -0.89
CA VAL A 42 3.55 3.18 0.32
C VAL A 42 4.39 1.93 0.50
N LYS A 43 5.72 2.09 0.37
CA LYS A 43 6.69 0.98 0.37
C LYS A 43 6.64 0.07 1.61
N SER A 44 6.31 0.63 2.78
CA SER A 44 6.20 -0.14 4.03
C SER A 44 4.89 -0.92 4.14
N LEU A 45 3.80 -0.45 3.50
CA LEU A 45 2.51 -1.13 3.59
C LEU A 45 2.54 -2.50 2.90
N GLY A 46 3.18 -2.62 1.73
CA GLY A 46 3.31 -3.92 1.05
C GLY A 46 4.11 -4.95 1.86
N ARG A 47 5.04 -4.51 2.73
CA ARG A 47 5.77 -5.42 3.63
C ARG A 47 4.90 -5.83 4.81
N CYS A 48 4.27 -4.86 5.49
CA CYS A 48 3.41 -5.14 6.63
C CYS A 48 2.23 -6.04 6.26
N GLN A 49 1.60 -5.80 5.11
CA GLN A 49 0.44 -6.59 4.69
C GLN A 49 0.80 -8.03 4.35
N VAL A 50 1.90 -8.26 3.61
CA VAL A 50 2.35 -9.62 3.27
C VAL A 50 2.86 -10.37 4.50
N THR A 51 3.61 -9.70 5.39
CA THR A 51 4.03 -10.29 6.67
C THR A 51 2.83 -10.64 7.54
N GLN A 52 1.86 -9.74 7.69
CA GLN A 52 0.68 -9.99 8.51
C GLN A 52 -0.20 -11.11 7.93
N MET A 53 -0.36 -11.18 6.59
CA MET A 53 -1.19 -12.20 5.94
C MET A 53 -0.54 -13.58 5.86
N LEU A 54 0.80 -13.68 5.83
CA LEU A 54 1.49 -14.96 5.59
C LEU A 54 2.34 -15.44 6.76
N VAL A 55 2.90 -14.53 7.56
CA VAL A 55 3.80 -14.87 8.67
C VAL A 55 3.05 -14.84 10.00
N GLU A 56 2.17 -13.86 10.20
CA GLU A 56 1.41 -13.67 11.44
C GLU A 56 -0.03 -14.19 11.36
N SER A 57 -0.36 -14.96 10.31
CA SER A 57 -1.71 -15.50 10.12
C SER A 57 -2.01 -16.65 11.09
N ASP A 58 -3.20 -16.62 11.68
CA ASP A 58 -3.75 -17.71 12.50
C ASP A 58 -4.38 -18.83 11.65
N ASP A 59 -4.45 -18.66 10.33
CA ASP A 59 -4.96 -19.68 9.41
C ASP A 59 -4.02 -20.92 9.43
N PRO A 60 -4.55 -22.12 9.73
CA PRO A 60 -3.74 -23.31 9.91
C PRO A 60 -3.02 -23.77 8.64
N GLU A 61 -3.58 -23.52 7.45
CA GLU A 61 -2.96 -23.90 6.18
C GLU A 61 -1.80 -22.94 5.86
N VAL A 62 -2.02 -21.63 6.01
CA VAL A 62 -1.00 -20.61 5.78
C VAL A 62 0.17 -20.76 6.76
N LYS A 63 -0.13 -21.05 8.02
CA LYS A 63 0.86 -21.25 9.10
C LYS A 63 1.74 -22.48 8.88
N THR A 64 1.24 -23.49 8.17
CA THR A 64 1.99 -24.71 7.86
C THR A 64 3.05 -24.46 6.78
N VAL A 65 2.77 -23.56 5.82
CA VAL A 65 3.65 -23.30 4.67
C VAL A 65 4.85 -22.42 5.02
N GLN A 66 4.70 -21.47 5.96
CA GLN A 66 5.74 -20.49 6.38
C GLN A 66 6.67 -20.03 5.24
N PRO A 67 6.14 -19.34 4.22
CA PRO A 67 6.94 -18.98 3.06
C PRO A 67 8.05 -17.99 3.42
N SER A 68 9.27 -18.24 2.93
CA SER A 68 10.39 -17.29 3.11
C SER A 68 10.14 -16.01 2.30
N LEU A 69 9.84 -14.91 3.00
CA LEU A 69 9.60 -13.61 2.37
C LEU A 69 10.92 -12.89 2.11
N LYS A 70 11.25 -12.64 0.84
CA LYS A 70 12.37 -11.76 0.47
C LYS A 70 12.00 -10.29 0.70
N THR A 71 12.09 -9.86 1.95
CA THR A 71 11.90 -8.46 2.31
C THR A 71 13.13 -7.64 1.88
N GLY A 72 12.99 -6.81 0.84
CA GLY A 72 14.10 -5.94 0.41
C GLY A 72 14.12 -5.55 -1.06
N ARG A 73 13.57 -6.36 -1.97
CA ARG A 73 13.53 -6.01 -3.40
C ARG A 73 12.42 -5.00 -3.70
N LYS A 74 12.72 -4.04 -4.58
CA LYS A 74 11.75 -3.06 -5.09
C LYS A 74 10.67 -3.82 -5.86
N TRP A 75 9.45 -3.84 -5.35
CA TRP A 75 8.29 -4.33 -6.10
C TRP A 75 8.01 -3.35 -7.25
N LYS A 76 7.91 -3.87 -8.47
CA LYS A 76 7.43 -3.13 -9.64
C LYS A 76 6.00 -3.58 -9.92
N VAL A 77 5.07 -2.65 -9.80
CA VAL A 77 3.62 -2.91 -9.90
C VAL A 77 3.22 -3.43 -11.28
N THR A 78 3.91 -3.00 -12.35
CA THR A 78 3.60 -3.40 -13.73
C THR A 78 3.83 -4.88 -13.99
N GLU A 79 4.89 -5.47 -13.43
CA GLU A 79 5.27 -6.86 -13.71
C GLU A 79 4.29 -7.85 -13.03
N ALA A 80 3.70 -7.49 -11.89
CA ALA A 80 2.79 -8.36 -11.15
C ALA A 80 1.35 -8.39 -11.73
N VAL A 81 0.94 -7.35 -12.47
CA VAL A 81 -0.38 -7.31 -13.11
C VAL A 81 -0.40 -8.18 -14.37
N ASP A 82 0.72 -8.27 -15.09
CA ASP A 82 0.86 -9.10 -16.28
C ASP A 82 0.98 -10.60 -15.96
N GLU A 83 1.53 -10.97 -14.79
CA GLU A 83 1.61 -12.37 -14.34
C GLU A 83 0.27 -12.95 -13.85
N ALA A 84 -0.77 -12.12 -13.68
CA ALA A 84 -2.06 -12.52 -13.13
C ALA A 84 -3.19 -12.65 -14.18
N ASN A 85 -2.89 -12.43 -15.47
CA ASN A 85 -3.81 -12.64 -16.60
C ASN A 85 -3.32 -13.79 -17.49
#